data_AF-A0A927JLD6-F1
#
_entry.id   AF-A0A927JLD6-F1
#
_cell.length_a   1.000
_cell.length_b   1.000
_cell.length_c   1.000
_cell.angle_alpha   90.00
_cell.angle_beta   90.00
_cell.angle_gamma   90.00
#
_symmetry.space_group_name_H-M   'P 1'
#
loop_
_entity.id
_entity.type
_entity.pdbx_description
1 polymer ?
#
loop_
_entity_poly.entity_id
_entity_poly.type
_entity_poly.pdbx_seq_one_letter_code
_entity_poly.pdbx_strand_id
1 'polypeptide(L)'
;MTPGATDAVPWFDRLIARWEVSRLAVVPFSISLFAAPISWLILSLTLFDGRRSEIVAAVLLIILLVPVGLDQARGWWLCRHPHASARWLRGVRAAVGEAVFEEALTHLTILHGDDPGYRIERTHLANAVQVVWDVRRKGRQRAEGVGLDDAARQA
;
A
#
# COMPACT_ATOMS: atom_id res chain seq x y z
N MET A 1 -23.22 -29.63 6.75
CA MET A 1 -21.80 -29.24 6.68
C MET A 1 -21.61 -28.05 7.59
N THR A 2 -21.12 -28.27 8.81
CA THR A 2 -20.82 -27.22 9.78
C THR A 2 -19.58 -26.45 9.29
N PRO A 3 -19.62 -25.11 9.18
CA PRO A 3 -18.46 -24.35 8.75
C PRO A 3 -17.37 -24.52 9.82
N GLY A 4 -16.25 -25.14 9.43
CA GLY A 4 -15.15 -25.46 10.32
C GLY A 4 -14.58 -24.19 10.96
N ALA A 5 -14.45 -24.20 12.28
CA ALA A 5 -13.81 -23.19 13.11
C ALA A 5 -12.27 -23.18 12.97
N THR A 6 -11.77 -23.30 11.74
CA THR A 6 -10.35 -23.29 11.37
C THR A 6 -10.14 -22.23 10.30
N ASP A 7 -9.21 -21.29 10.54
CA ASP A 7 -8.80 -20.15 9.68
C ASP A 7 -9.57 -18.83 9.78
N ALA A 8 -10.14 -18.51 10.94
CA ALA A 8 -10.48 -17.11 11.25
C ALA A 8 -9.19 -16.31 11.48
N VAL A 9 -8.62 -15.74 10.40
CA VAL A 9 -7.50 -14.80 10.51
C VAL A 9 -7.95 -13.60 11.35
N PRO A 10 -7.23 -13.24 12.43
CA PRO A 10 -7.57 -12.08 13.25
C PRO A 10 -7.73 -10.83 12.38
N TRP A 11 -8.79 -10.06 12.61
CA TRP A 11 -9.05 -8.83 11.84
C TRP A 11 -7.86 -7.86 11.88
N PHE A 12 -7.12 -7.85 12.99
CA PHE A 12 -5.93 -7.04 13.16
C PHE A 12 -4.78 -7.48 12.25
N ASP A 13 -4.54 -8.79 12.09
CA ASP A 13 -3.54 -9.32 11.15
C ASP A 13 -3.91 -8.98 9.70
N ARG A 14 -5.20 -9.04 9.39
CA ARG A 14 -5.73 -8.62 8.08
C ARG A 14 -5.52 -7.13 7.86
N LEU A 15 -5.75 -6.28 8.86
CA LEU A 15 -5.53 -4.83 8.73
C LEU A 15 -4.06 -4.46 8.57
N ILE A 16 -3.18 -5.05 9.38
CA ILE A 16 -1.73 -4.84 9.26
C ILE A 16 -1.25 -5.27 7.88
N ALA A 17 -1.64 -6.47 7.43
CA ALA A 17 -1.27 -6.95 6.11
C ALA A 17 -1.82 -6.06 5.00
N ARG A 18 -3.08 -5.61 5.11
CA ARG A 18 -3.68 -4.66 4.17
C ARG A 18 -2.93 -3.34 4.14
N TRP A 19 -2.54 -2.82 5.30
CA TRP A 19 -1.78 -1.58 5.43
C TRP A 19 -0.39 -1.71 4.83
N GLU A 20 0.37 -2.78 5.16
CA GLU A 20 1.70 -3.05 4.62
C GLU A 20 1.69 -3.19 3.08
N VAL A 21 0.61 -3.76 2.53
CA VAL A 21 0.42 -3.98 1.09
C VAL A 21 -0.27 -2.81 0.40
N SER A 22 -0.91 -1.87 1.10
CA SER A 22 -1.71 -0.79 0.51
C SER A 22 -0.89 0.22 -0.29
N ARG A 23 -1.51 0.87 -1.28
CA ARG A 23 -0.86 1.84 -2.20
C ARG A 23 -0.46 3.17 -1.54
N LEU A 24 -0.95 3.43 -0.31
CA LEU A 24 -0.44 4.51 0.55
C LEU A 24 1.06 4.31 0.90
N ALA A 25 1.58 3.11 0.65
CA ALA A 25 2.98 2.70 0.77
C ALA A 25 3.95 3.28 -0.28
N VAL A 26 3.44 3.91 -1.34
CA VAL A 26 4.27 4.50 -2.40
C VAL A 26 4.11 6.01 -2.36
N VAL A 27 4.30 6.59 -1.18
CA VAL A 27 4.77 7.97 -1.10
C VAL A 27 6.28 7.85 -1.26
N PRO A 28 6.86 8.27 -2.39
CA PRO A 28 8.30 8.27 -2.55
C PRO A 28 8.92 8.97 -1.34
N PHE A 29 10.00 8.42 -0.80
CA PHE A 29 10.73 9.01 0.33
C PHE A 29 11.02 10.52 0.11
N SER A 30 11.11 10.95 -1.15
CA SER A 30 11.18 12.34 -1.58
C SER A 30 9.97 13.20 -1.21
N ILE A 31 8.73 12.71 -1.29
CA ILE A 31 7.53 13.47 -0.83
C ILE A 31 7.55 13.62 0.70
N SER A 32 8.01 12.58 1.42
CA SER A 32 8.21 12.64 2.88
C SER A 32 9.26 13.69 3.28
N LEU A 33 10.35 13.80 2.51
CA LEU A 33 11.42 14.77 2.77
C LEU A 33 10.94 16.24 2.67
N PHE A 34 10.01 16.52 1.74
CA PHE A 34 9.43 17.86 1.57
C PHE A 34 8.22 18.13 2.46
N ALA A 35 7.57 17.10 2.99
CA ALA A 35 6.41 17.26 3.86
C ALA A 35 6.78 18.00 5.16
N ALA A 36 7.93 17.72 5.76
CA ALA A 36 8.39 18.37 6.98
C ALA A 36 8.60 19.91 6.84
N PRO A 37 9.36 20.43 5.84
CA PRO A 37 9.51 21.87 5.67
C PRO A 37 8.21 22.56 5.25
N ILE A 38 7.35 21.90 4.45
CA ILE A 38 6.02 22.45 4.08
C ILE A 38 5.11 22.53 5.31
N SER A 39 5.12 21.50 6.16
CA SER A 39 4.40 21.49 7.45
C SER A 39 4.86 22.66 8.32
N TRP A 40 6.17 22.86 8.44
CA TRP A 40 6.76 23.95 9.19
C TRP A 40 6.37 25.33 8.63
N LEU A 41 6.37 25.48 7.30
CA LEU A 41 5.97 26.71 6.62
C LEU A 41 4.48 27.05 6.86
N ILE A 42 3.58 26.07 6.78
CA ILE A 42 2.15 26.26 7.06
C ILE A 42 1.93 26.67 8.53
N LEU A 43 2.63 26.04 9.47
CA LEU A 43 2.56 26.38 10.89
C LEU A 43 3.05 27.82 11.15
N SER A 44 4.16 28.19 10.52
CA SER A 44 4.73 29.53 10.69
C SER A 44 3.83 30.61 10.09
N LEU A 45 3.25 30.39 8.90
CA LEU A 45 2.32 31.35 8.27
C LEU A 45 1.03 31.55 9.08
N THR A 46 0.54 30.51 9.72
CA THR A 46 -0.72 30.55 10.47
C THR A 46 -0.58 31.17 11.85
N LEU A 47 0.57 31.04 12.50
CA LEU A 47 0.88 31.72 13.76
C LEU A 47 0.88 33.26 13.65
N PHE A 48 1.06 33.82 12.44
CA PHE A 48 1.03 35.27 12.22
C PHE A 48 -0.38 35.88 12.10
N ASP A 49 -1.43 35.08 11.87
CA ASP A 49 -2.78 35.59 11.51
C ASP A 49 -3.83 35.52 12.65
N GLY A 50 -3.40 35.17 13.87
CA GLY A 50 -4.21 35.21 15.12
C GLY A 50 -4.98 33.92 15.48
N ARG A 51 -5.31 33.75 16.77
CA ARG A 51 -5.76 32.50 17.46
C ARG A 51 -6.70 31.51 16.74
N ARG A 52 -7.54 31.92 15.78
CA ARG A 52 -8.43 30.98 15.04
C ARG A 52 -7.68 30.20 13.94
N SER A 53 -6.57 30.72 13.42
CA SER A 53 -5.73 30.04 12.42
C SER A 53 -4.87 28.93 13.04
N GLU A 54 -4.50 29.04 14.33
CA GLU A 54 -3.63 28.09 15.03
C GLU A 54 -4.23 26.67 15.09
N ILE A 55 -5.53 26.55 15.39
CA ILE A 55 -6.21 25.25 15.46
C ILE A 55 -6.29 24.61 14.07
N VAL A 56 -6.63 25.40 13.05
CA VAL A 56 -6.72 24.93 11.65
C VAL A 56 -5.35 24.49 11.15
N ALA A 57 -4.31 25.24 11.48
CA ALA A 57 -2.93 24.90 11.14
C ALA A 57 -2.47 23.62 11.83
N ALA A 58 -2.74 23.48 13.12
CA ALA A 58 -2.40 22.28 13.87
C ALA A 58 -3.12 21.04 13.29
N VAL A 59 -4.40 21.16 12.94
CA VAL A 59 -5.15 20.07 12.31
C VAL A 59 -4.58 19.71 10.94
N LEU A 60 -4.27 20.71 10.10
CA LEU A 60 -3.64 20.48 8.80
C LEU A 60 -2.25 19.84 8.93
N LEU A 61 -1.48 20.28 9.93
CA LEU A 61 -0.16 19.72 10.25
C LEU A 61 -0.26 18.25 10.65
N ILE A 62 -1.24 17.90 11.50
CA ILE A 62 -1.48 16.51 11.91
C ILE A 62 -1.88 15.66 10.71
N ILE A 63 -2.80 16.15 9.87
CA ILE A 63 -3.22 15.47 8.64
C ILE A 63 -2.02 15.22 7.71
N LEU A 64 -1.04 16.12 7.68
CA LEU A 64 0.16 15.99 6.86
C LEU A 64 1.23 15.09 7.48
N LEU A 65 1.48 15.22 8.79
CA LEU A 65 2.54 14.49 9.50
C LEU A 65 2.17 13.04 9.82
N VAL A 66 0.91 12.74 10.14
CA VAL A 66 0.49 11.37 10.51
C VAL A 66 0.73 10.35 9.40
N PRO A 67 0.36 10.61 8.12
CA PRO A 67 0.67 9.69 7.03
C PRO A 67 2.17 9.47 6.84
N VAL A 68 2.96 10.53 6.98
CA VAL A 68 4.42 10.48 6.86
C VAL A 68 5.04 9.65 7.98
N GLY A 69 4.62 9.89 9.23
CA GLY A 69 5.08 9.12 10.39
C GLY A 69 4.70 7.64 10.30
N LEU A 70 3.49 7.34 9.82
CA LEU A 70 3.06 5.97 9.58
C LEU A 70 3.91 5.29 8.50
N ASP A 71 4.23 5.97 7.40
CA ASP A 71 5.07 5.39 6.36
C ASP A 71 6.52 5.18 6.81
N GLN A 72 7.10 6.11 7.56
CA GLN A 72 8.44 5.93 8.15
C GLN A 72 8.49 4.77 9.15
N ALA A 73 7.47 4.66 10.01
CA ALA A 73 7.35 3.54 10.94
C ALA A 73 7.22 2.20 10.20
N ARG A 74 6.47 2.18 9.08
CA ARG A 74 6.35 1.02 8.19
C ARG A 74 7.67 0.64 7.54
N GLY A 75 8.37 1.62 6.96
CA GLY A 75 9.67 1.40 6.33
C GLY A 75 10.67 0.81 7.31
N TRP A 76 10.77 1.41 8.51
CA TRP A 76 11.60 0.89 9.58
C TRP A 76 11.20 -0.53 10.01
N TRP A 77 9.89 -0.79 10.14
CA TRP A 77 9.37 -2.11 10.49
C TRP A 77 9.69 -3.17 9.43
N LEU A 78 9.55 -2.85 8.15
CA LEU A 78 9.89 -3.74 7.03
C LEU A 78 11.40 -4.00 6.94
N CYS A 79 12.24 -3.01 7.22
CA CYS A 79 13.69 -3.20 7.33
C CYS A 79 14.05 -4.13 8.51
N ARG A 80 13.33 -4.04 9.63
CA ARG A 80 13.59 -4.88 10.81
C ARG A 80 13.02 -6.29 10.68
N HIS A 81 11.95 -6.46 9.90
CA HIS A 81 11.28 -7.74 9.66
C HIS A 81 11.10 -8.00 8.15
N PRO A 82 12.21 -8.21 7.42
CA PRO A 82 12.19 -8.28 5.96
C PRO A 82 11.47 -9.52 5.44
N HIS A 83 11.56 -10.64 6.15
CA HIS A 83 10.99 -11.90 5.71
C HIS A 83 9.52 -12.06 6.11
N ALA A 84 8.76 -12.68 5.20
CA ALA A 84 7.37 -13.02 5.40
C ALA A 84 7.24 -14.22 6.36
N SER A 85 6.47 -14.05 7.44
CA SER A 85 6.09 -15.16 8.31
C SER A 85 4.81 -15.83 7.80
N ALA A 86 4.59 -17.11 8.15
CA ALA A 86 3.37 -17.82 7.78
C ALA A 86 2.09 -17.13 8.31
N ARG A 87 2.16 -16.50 9.50
CA ARG A 87 1.06 -15.69 10.04
C ARG A 87 0.78 -14.48 9.17
N TRP A 88 1.82 -13.78 8.75
CA TRP A 88 1.69 -12.60 7.89
C TRP A 88 1.14 -12.96 6.51
N LEU A 89 1.61 -14.06 5.89
CA LEU A 89 1.09 -14.54 4.60
C LEU A 89 -0.41 -14.85 4.65
N ARG A 90 -0.88 -15.50 5.73
CA ARG A 90 -2.32 -15.69 5.96
C ARG A 90 -3.08 -14.37 6.09
N GLY A 91 -2.48 -13.39 6.76
CA GLY A 91 -2.97 -12.01 6.83
C GLY A 91 -3.14 -11.37 5.45
N VAL A 92 -2.11 -11.46 4.60
CA VAL A 92 -2.11 -10.89 3.24
C VAL A 92 -3.14 -11.59 2.36
N ARG A 93 -3.16 -12.92 2.34
CA ARG A 93 -4.15 -13.73 1.63
C ARG A 93 -5.58 -13.32 2.02
N ALA A 94 -5.82 -13.15 3.31
CA ALA A 94 -7.11 -12.71 3.83
C ALA A 94 -7.43 -11.23 3.50
N ALA A 95 -6.43 -10.36 3.37
CA ALA A 95 -6.59 -8.93 3.12
C ALA A 95 -6.85 -8.58 1.65
N VAL A 96 -6.19 -9.29 0.75
CA VAL A 96 -6.15 -9.02 -0.69
C VAL A 96 -7.08 -9.96 -1.46
N GLY A 97 -7.36 -11.14 -0.89
CA GLY A 97 -8.16 -12.19 -1.51
C GLY A 97 -7.29 -13.21 -2.24
N GLU A 98 -7.79 -14.45 -2.32
CA GLU A 98 -7.06 -15.61 -2.85
C GLU A 98 -6.46 -15.35 -4.23
N ALA A 99 -7.31 -14.94 -5.19
CA ALA A 99 -6.92 -14.84 -6.58
C ALA A 99 -5.79 -13.82 -6.82
N VAL A 100 -5.73 -12.75 -6.03
CA VAL A 100 -4.64 -11.77 -6.15
C VAL A 100 -3.39 -12.27 -5.44
N PHE A 101 -3.55 -12.97 -4.32
CA PHE A 101 -2.43 -13.52 -3.57
C PHE A 101 -1.70 -14.61 -4.36
N GLU A 102 -2.41 -15.54 -4.98
CA GLU A 102 -1.83 -16.60 -5.83
C GLU A 102 -1.14 -16.02 -7.07
N GLU A 103 -1.75 -15.01 -7.71
CA GLU A 103 -1.17 -14.33 -8.88
C GLU A 103 0.11 -13.57 -8.50
N ALA A 104 0.12 -12.92 -7.34
CA ALA A 104 1.30 -12.23 -6.83
C ALA A 104 2.43 -13.20 -6.44
N LEU A 105 2.11 -14.35 -5.83
CA LEU A 105 3.08 -15.40 -5.54
C LEU A 105 3.65 -16.00 -6.83
N THR A 106 2.80 -16.25 -7.82
CA THR A 106 3.24 -16.74 -9.13
C THR A 106 4.23 -15.77 -9.77
N HIS A 107 3.94 -14.47 -9.72
CA HIS A 107 4.85 -13.44 -10.22
C HIS A 107 6.21 -13.47 -9.50
N LEU A 108 6.21 -13.67 -8.17
CA LEU A 108 7.46 -13.82 -7.41
C LEU A 108 8.24 -15.09 -7.75
N THR A 109 7.55 -16.21 -7.91
CA THR A 109 8.18 -17.49 -8.29
C THR A 109 8.83 -17.39 -9.66
N ILE A 110 8.21 -16.67 -10.61
CA ILE A 110 8.80 -16.41 -11.92
C ILE A 110 10.02 -15.49 -11.77
N LEU A 111 9.91 -14.43 -10.97
CA LEU A 111 10.99 -13.44 -10.81
C LEU A 111 12.23 -14.01 -10.10
N HIS A 112 12.04 -14.96 -9.18
CA HIS A 112 13.11 -15.55 -8.37
C HIS A 112 13.29 -17.06 -8.61
N GLY A 113 12.80 -17.59 -9.73
CA GLY A 113 12.83 -19.03 -10.04
C GLY A 113 14.24 -19.61 -10.07
N ASP A 114 15.24 -18.79 -10.38
CA ASP A 114 16.65 -19.17 -10.44
C ASP A 114 17.39 -19.07 -9.08
N ASP A 115 16.73 -18.57 -8.02
CA ASP A 115 17.31 -18.47 -6.68
C ASP A 115 16.73 -19.55 -5.73
N PRO A 116 17.42 -20.71 -5.59
CA PRO A 116 16.94 -21.81 -4.76
C PRO A 116 16.94 -21.50 -3.25
N GLY A 117 17.61 -20.43 -2.82
CA GLY A 117 17.65 -19.98 -1.43
C GLY A 117 16.62 -18.90 -1.10
N TYR A 118 15.83 -18.47 -2.09
CA TYR A 118 14.99 -17.29 -1.96
C TYR A 118 13.97 -17.43 -0.83
N ARG A 119 13.98 -16.44 0.08
CA ARG A 119 12.98 -16.30 1.14
C ARG A 119 12.08 -15.15 0.79
N ILE A 120 10.77 -15.39 0.77
CA ILE A 120 9.77 -14.36 0.44
C ILE A 120 9.96 -13.15 1.36
N GLU A 121 10.35 -12.03 0.76
CA GLU A 121 10.40 -10.75 1.45
C GLU A 121 9.02 -10.09 1.42
N ARG A 122 8.68 -9.40 2.52
CA ARG A 122 7.41 -8.70 2.65
C ARG A 122 7.27 -7.59 1.61
N THR A 123 8.36 -6.88 1.34
CA THR A 123 8.49 -5.83 0.32
C THR A 123 8.22 -6.37 -1.08
N HIS A 124 8.84 -7.50 -1.44
CA HIS A 124 8.66 -8.13 -2.75
C HIS A 124 7.22 -8.59 -2.97
N LEU A 125 6.60 -9.22 -1.96
CA LEU A 125 5.20 -9.63 -2.07
C LEU A 125 4.24 -8.44 -2.11
N ALA A 126 4.48 -7.40 -1.29
CA ALA A 126 3.67 -6.18 -1.35
C ALA A 126 3.72 -5.52 -2.73
N ASN A 127 4.92 -5.45 -3.35
CA ASN A 127 5.09 -4.93 -4.70
C ASN A 127 4.40 -5.81 -5.75
N ALA A 128 4.53 -7.14 -5.66
CA ALA A 128 3.86 -8.05 -6.58
C ALA A 128 2.33 -7.92 -6.50
N VAL A 129 1.76 -7.78 -5.30
CA VAL A 129 0.32 -7.53 -5.13
C VAL A 129 -0.09 -6.19 -5.78
N GLN A 130 0.71 -5.14 -5.63
CA GLN A 130 0.44 -3.85 -6.28
C GLN A 130 0.42 -3.96 -7.81
N VAL A 131 1.36 -4.71 -8.38
CA VAL A 131 1.39 -4.97 -9.83
C VAL A 131 0.09 -5.65 -10.28
N VAL A 132 -0.36 -6.69 -9.57
CA VAL A 132 -1.61 -7.40 -9.91
C VAL A 132 -2.82 -6.47 -9.80
N TRP A 133 -2.92 -5.67 -8.73
CA TRP A 133 -4.01 -4.69 -8.59
C TRP A 133 -4.02 -3.66 -9.71
N ASP A 134 -2.85 -3.18 -10.13
CA ASP A 134 -2.72 -2.23 -11.23
C ASP A 134 -3.10 -2.83 -12.58
N VAL A 135 -2.71 -4.06 -12.84
CA VAL A 135 -3.14 -4.81 -14.03
C VAL A 135 -4.65 -4.96 -14.05
N ARG A 136 -5.27 -5.38 -12.95
CA ARG A 136 -6.72 -5.53 -12.85
C ARG A 136 -7.45 -4.19 -12.96
N ARG A 137 -6.90 -3.12 -12.39
CA ARG A 137 -7.45 -1.76 -12.53
C ARG A 137 -7.41 -1.30 -13.98
N LYS A 138 -6.27 -1.45 -14.67
CA LYS A 138 -6.14 -1.14 -16.10
C LYS A 138 -7.05 -2.00 -16.96
N GLY A 139 -7.20 -3.29 -16.63
CA GLY A 139 -8.12 -4.20 -17.30
C GLY A 139 -9.58 -3.74 -17.21
N ARG A 140 -10.04 -3.32 -16.02
CA ARG A 140 -11.38 -2.73 -15.86
C ARG A 140 -11.55 -1.43 -16.64
N GLN A 141 -10.56 -0.53 -16.57
CA GLN A 141 -10.59 0.73 -17.35
C GLN A 141 -10.64 0.49 -18.86
N ARG A 142 -9.94 -0.53 -19.36
CA ARG A 142 -9.99 -0.94 -20.78
C ARG A 142 -11.33 -1.56 -21.17
N ALA A 143 -12.02 -2.23 -20.24
CA ALA A 143 -13.34 -2.81 -20.49
C ALA A 143 -14.46 -1.75 -20.47
N GLU A 144 -14.26 -0.63 -19.76
CA GLU A 144 -15.20 0.49 -19.70
C GLU A 144 -15.01 1.51 -20.84
N GLY A 145 -13.83 1.57 -21.46
CA GLY A 145 -13.50 2.51 -22.54
C GLY A 145 -13.70 1.92 -23.95
N VAL A 146 -14.07 2.76 -24.92
CA VAL A 146 -14.02 2.40 -26.35
C VAL A 146 -12.56 2.43 -26.81
N GLY A 147 -12.10 1.34 -27.43
CA GLY A 147 -10.76 1.28 -28.00
C GLY A 147 -10.56 2.34 -29.08
N LEU A 148 -9.35 2.91 -29.16
CA LEU A 148 -8.98 3.88 -30.21
C LEU A 148 -9.30 3.34 -31.63
N ASP A 149 -9.15 2.04 -31.84
CA ASP A 149 -9.42 1.38 -33.12
C ASP A 149 -10.91 1.26 -33.45
N ASP A 150 -11.78 1.30 -32.44
CA ASP A 150 -13.23 1.29 -32.62
C ASP A 150 -13.75 2.73 -32.78
N ALA A 151 -13.14 3.69 -32.09
CA ALA A 151 -13.42 5.12 -32.29
C ALA A 151 -12.96 5.60 -33.69
N ALA A 152 -11.82 5.12 -34.18
CA ALA A 152 -11.30 5.43 -35.52
C ALA A 152 -12.11 4.78 -36.65
N ARG A 153 -12.85 3.70 -36.36
CA ARG A 153 -13.77 3.05 -37.32
C ARG A 153 -15.17 3.67 -37.33
N GLN A 154 -15.50 4.48 -36.33
CA GLN A 154 -16.79 5.17 -36.19
C GLN A 154 -16.74 6.66 -36.59
N ALA A 155 -15.55 7.19 -36.89
CA ALA A 155 -15.32 8.54 -37.42
C ALA A 155 -15.15 8.51 -38.94
#